data_AF-A0A6F7NNE6-F1
#
_entry.id   AF-A0A6F7NNE6-F1
#
_cell.length_a   1.000
_cell.length_b   1.000
_cell.length_c   1.000
_cell.angle_alpha   90.00
_cell.angle_beta   90.00
_cell.angle_gamma   90.00
#
_symmetry.space_group_name_H-M   'P 1'
#
loop_
_entity.id
_entity.type
_entity.pdbx_description
1 polymer ?
#
loop_
_entity_poly.entity_id
_entity_poly.type
_entity_poly.pdbx_seq_one_letter_code
_entity_poly.pdbx_strand_id
1 'polypeptide(L)'
;MEVLILCVFKYMSNRNFRQIYFYEFKLGGTAAQTARNIIEVWGQGSVNECTVQRWFQKFRAGNTSLEDEPHGSRLPTLDNDQLKASVEADPHKTTRDIAKELNVHHTTIVRHLKQIGKTKKYATVSFLLHHTHNQVLVMVKPNILED
;
A
#
# COMPACT_ATOMS: atom_id res chain seq x y z
N MET A 1 20.39 -32.42 -11.44
CA MET A 1 20.42 -31.73 -10.13
C MET A 1 21.08 -30.35 -10.21
N GLU A 2 22.07 -30.11 -11.08
CA GLU A 2 22.73 -28.79 -11.25
C GLU A 2 21.81 -27.68 -11.82
N VAL A 3 20.88 -28.01 -12.70
CA VAL A 3 19.96 -27.01 -13.30
C VAL A 3 18.93 -26.49 -12.28
N LEU A 4 18.61 -27.27 -11.25
CA LEU A 4 17.67 -26.88 -10.18
C LEU A 4 18.32 -25.91 -9.18
N ILE A 5 19.62 -26.06 -8.90
CA ILE A 5 20.38 -25.14 -8.05
C ILE A 5 20.47 -23.76 -8.71
N LEU A 6 20.72 -23.69 -10.01
CA LEU A 6 20.71 -22.42 -10.76
C LEU A 6 19.33 -21.76 -10.81
N CYS A 7 18.24 -22.55 -10.86
CA CYS A 7 16.89 -22.00 -10.91
C CYS A 7 16.44 -21.42 -9.56
N VAL A 8 16.82 -22.03 -8.44
CA VAL A 8 16.54 -21.52 -7.08
C VAL A 8 17.40 -20.28 -6.77
N PHE A 9 18.65 -20.24 -7.25
CA PHE A 9 19.55 -19.10 -7.03
C PHE A 9 19.09 -17.80 -7.70
N LYS A 10 18.32 -17.88 -8.79
CA LYS A 10 17.92 -16.70 -9.58
C LYS A 10 16.73 -15.92 -8.99
N TYR A 11 16.03 -16.46 -7.98
CA TYR A 11 14.80 -15.84 -7.46
C TYR A 11 14.72 -15.89 -5.92
N MET A 12 15.79 -15.46 -5.23
CA MET A 12 15.64 -15.14 -3.81
C MET A 12 14.82 -13.86 -3.64
N SER A 13 13.75 -13.94 -2.85
CA SER A 13 12.96 -12.77 -2.48
C SER A 13 13.73 -11.84 -1.53
N ASN A 14 13.35 -10.57 -1.47
CA ASN A 14 13.90 -9.63 -0.48
C ASN A 14 13.77 -10.14 0.97
N ARG A 15 12.73 -10.91 1.29
CA ARG A 15 12.52 -11.51 2.60
C ARG A 15 13.63 -12.51 2.98
N ASN A 16 14.12 -13.28 2.00
CA ASN A 16 15.21 -14.23 2.23
C ASN A 16 16.50 -13.51 2.60
N PHE A 17 16.83 -12.43 1.88
CA PHE A 17 18.00 -11.61 2.22
C PHE A 17 17.88 -10.98 3.61
N ARG A 18 16.68 -10.53 4.01
CA ARG A 18 16.45 -10.00 5.37
C ARG A 18 16.72 -11.05 6.45
N GLN A 19 16.36 -12.30 6.20
CA GLN A 19 16.64 -13.41 7.11
C GLN A 19 18.15 -13.65 7.24
N ILE A 20 18.90 -13.58 6.13
CA ILE A 20 20.37 -13.67 6.13
C ILE A 20 20.98 -12.49 6.91
N TYR A 21 20.50 -11.27 6.70
CA TYR A 21 20.96 -10.10 7.45
C TYR A 21 20.78 -10.30 8.96
N PHE A 22 19.62 -10.82 9.37
CA PHE A 22 19.33 -11.05 10.78
C PHE A 22 20.22 -12.13 11.40
N TYR A 23 20.45 -13.21 10.65
CA TYR A 23 21.37 -14.28 11.06
C TYR A 23 22.80 -13.75 11.27
N GLU A 24 23.36 -13.05 10.28
CA GLU A 24 24.70 -12.46 10.35
C GLU A 24 24.83 -11.41 11.46
N PHE A 25 23.77 -10.62 11.68
CA PHE A 25 23.72 -9.68 12.80
C PHE A 25 23.81 -10.39 14.15
N LYS A 26 23.13 -11.55 14.32
CA LYS A 26 23.19 -12.35 15.55
C LYS A 26 24.54 -13.02 15.77
N LEU A 27 25.28 -13.32 14.70
CA LEU A 27 26.67 -13.78 14.77
C LEU A 27 27.66 -12.66 15.14
N GLY A 28 27.22 -11.40 15.22
CA GLY A 28 28.10 -10.26 15.49
C GLY A 28 28.84 -9.75 14.25
N GLY A 29 28.39 -10.14 13.04
CA GLY A 29 28.93 -9.64 11.79
C GLY A 29 28.70 -8.14 11.59
N THR A 30 29.39 -7.55 10.61
CA THR A 30 29.17 -6.17 10.17
C THR A 30 28.36 -6.13 8.88
N ALA A 31 27.59 -5.06 8.66
CA ALA A 31 26.76 -4.93 7.47
C ALA A 31 27.58 -4.99 6.16
N ALA A 32 28.78 -4.42 6.16
CA ALA A 32 29.71 -4.48 5.04
C ALA A 32 30.20 -5.91 4.78
N GLN A 33 30.52 -6.68 5.83
CA GLN A 33 30.89 -8.09 5.68
C GLN A 33 29.73 -8.89 5.11
N THR A 34 28.53 -8.74 5.67
CA THR A 34 27.32 -9.42 5.21
C THR A 34 27.01 -9.11 3.75
N ALA A 35 27.09 -7.84 3.34
CA ALA A 35 26.88 -7.46 1.94
C ALA A 35 27.90 -8.12 1.00
N ARG A 36 29.18 -8.16 1.39
CA ARG A 36 30.24 -8.83 0.61
C ARG A 36 29.99 -10.34 0.49
N ASN A 37 29.70 -11.02 1.59
CA ASN A 37 29.38 -12.45 1.60
C ASN A 37 28.19 -12.76 0.67
N ILE A 38 27.17 -11.89 0.68
CA ILE A 38 25.99 -12.07 -0.16
C ILE A 38 26.32 -11.82 -1.64
N ILE A 39 27.09 -10.78 -1.96
CA ILE A 39 27.51 -10.52 -3.33
C ILE A 39 28.40 -11.65 -3.87
N GLU A 40 29.25 -12.24 -3.03
CA GLU A 40 30.10 -13.38 -3.40
C GLU A 40 29.28 -14.62 -3.75
N VAL A 41 28.22 -14.91 -3.00
CA VAL A 41 27.39 -16.11 -3.20
C VAL A 41 26.31 -15.91 -4.28
N TRP A 42 25.64 -14.75 -4.30
CA TRP A 42 24.50 -14.47 -5.20
C TRP A 42 24.81 -13.54 -6.38
N GLY A 43 26.05 -13.06 -6.48
CA GLY A 43 26.52 -12.20 -7.57
C GLY A 43 26.29 -10.70 -7.35
N GLN A 44 26.90 -9.92 -8.23
CA GLN A 44 26.83 -8.46 -8.19
C GLN A 44 25.40 -7.97 -8.43
N GLY A 45 24.95 -7.02 -7.60
CA GLY A 45 23.58 -6.48 -7.67
C GLY A 45 22.53 -7.30 -6.92
N SER A 46 22.92 -8.40 -6.26
CA SER A 46 22.04 -9.17 -5.36
C SER A 46 21.51 -8.32 -4.20
N VAL A 47 22.39 -7.55 -3.56
CA VAL A 47 22.06 -6.63 -2.47
C VAL A 47 22.85 -5.33 -2.59
N ASN A 48 22.29 -4.26 -2.01
CA ASN A 48 22.99 -3.00 -1.82
C ASN A 48 23.45 -2.90 -0.36
N GLU A 49 24.72 -2.57 -0.13
CA GLU A 49 25.27 -2.40 1.22
C GLU A 49 24.46 -1.41 2.06
N CYS A 50 24.01 -0.29 1.48
CA CYS A 50 23.16 0.69 2.16
C CYS A 50 21.86 0.06 2.68
N THR A 51 21.30 -0.92 1.95
CA THR A 51 20.12 -1.66 2.39
C THR A 51 20.45 -2.54 3.58
N VAL A 52 21.56 -3.29 3.54
CA VAL A 52 22.02 -4.14 4.66
C VAL A 52 22.27 -3.29 5.92
N GLN A 53 22.92 -2.13 5.76
CA GLN A 53 23.17 -1.20 6.86
C GLN A 53 21.88 -0.70 7.52
N ARG A 54 20.86 -0.32 6.74
CA ARG A 54 19.54 0.08 7.27
C ARG A 54 18.88 -1.04 8.07
N TRP A 55 18.97 -2.29 7.59
CA TRP A 55 18.46 -3.45 8.32
C TRP A 55 19.21 -3.68 9.64
N PHE A 56 20.53 -3.54 9.65
CA PHE A 56 21.31 -3.65 10.88
C PHE A 56 20.96 -2.56 11.90
N GLN A 57 20.72 -1.32 11.44
CA GLN A 57 20.22 -0.26 12.32
C GLN A 57 18.85 -0.61 12.91
N LYS A 58 17.95 -1.15 12.10
CA LYS A 58 16.63 -1.62 12.54
C LYS A 58 16.74 -2.72 13.61
N PHE A 59 17.64 -3.69 13.42
CA PHE A 59 17.89 -4.74 14.40
C PHE A 59 18.52 -4.22 15.69
N ARG A 60 19.44 -3.25 15.61
CA ARG A 60 20.00 -2.57 16.79
C ARG A 60 18.95 -1.80 17.58
N ALA A 61 17.95 -1.24 16.90
CA ALA A 61 16.79 -0.61 17.52
C ALA A 61 15.77 -1.61 18.11
N GLY A 62 16.05 -2.93 18.05
CA GLY A 62 15.22 -3.99 18.62
C GLY A 62 14.07 -4.46 17.72
N ASN A 63 13.92 -3.89 16.51
CA ASN A 63 12.90 -4.34 15.57
C ASN A 63 13.43 -5.50 14.73
N THR A 64 12.99 -6.71 15.06
CA THR A 64 13.40 -7.97 14.40
C THR A 64 12.41 -8.45 13.32
N SER A 65 11.41 -7.65 12.97
CA SER A 65 10.44 -8.03 11.93
C SER A 65 11.10 -8.05 10.56
N LEU A 66 11.01 -9.19 9.87
CA LEU A 66 11.53 -9.38 8.50
C LEU A 66 10.52 -8.97 7.42
N GLU A 67 9.28 -8.72 7.81
CA GLU A 67 8.23 -8.31 6.89
C GLU A 67 8.39 -6.85 6.48
N ASP A 68 7.85 -6.53 5.30
CA ASP A 68 7.64 -5.14 4.94
C ASP A 68 6.62 -4.55 5.91
N GLU A 69 7.00 -3.46 6.57
CA GLU A 69 6.00 -2.67 7.26
C GLU A 69 5.01 -2.17 6.22
N PRO A 70 3.70 -2.23 6.51
CA PRO A 70 2.70 -1.68 5.62
C PRO A 70 3.15 -0.27 5.30
N HIS A 71 3.45 0.00 4.03
CA HIS A 71 3.79 1.33 3.59
C HIS A 71 2.61 2.20 3.99
N GLY A 72 2.81 2.97 5.07
CA GLY A 72 1.88 4.00 5.46
C GLY A 72 1.83 4.95 4.29
N SER A 73 0.90 4.73 3.36
CA SER A 73 0.55 5.74 2.39
C SER A 73 0.24 6.95 3.24
N ARG A 74 1.02 8.02 3.08
CA ARG A 74 0.80 9.29 3.76
C ARG A 74 -0.56 9.80 3.27
N LEU A 75 -1.63 9.32 3.90
CA LEU A 75 -2.96 9.79 3.64
C LEU A 75 -3.01 11.19 4.25
N PRO A 76 -3.42 12.20 3.48
CA PRO A 76 -3.75 13.48 4.06
C PRO A 76 -4.73 13.23 5.21
N THR A 77 -4.55 13.94 6.31
CA THR A 77 -5.43 13.91 7.49
C THR A 77 -6.79 14.51 7.13
N LEU A 78 -7.54 13.83 6.27
CA LEU A 78 -8.96 14.07 6.10
C LEU A 78 -9.66 13.13 7.07
N ASP A 79 -10.39 13.71 8.00
CA ASP A 79 -11.23 12.95 8.90
C ASP A 79 -12.33 12.22 8.09
N ASN A 80 -12.33 10.89 8.20
CA ASN A 80 -13.30 10.06 7.50
C ASN A 80 -14.73 10.30 8.03
N ASP A 81 -14.87 10.73 9.28
CA ASP A 81 -16.17 11.03 9.89
C ASP A 81 -16.74 12.34 9.34
N GLN A 82 -15.90 13.37 9.17
CA GLN A 82 -16.29 14.60 8.47
C GLN A 82 -16.71 14.35 7.02
N LEU A 83 -15.93 13.55 6.28
CA LEU A 83 -16.28 13.18 4.91
C LEU A 83 -17.60 12.39 4.85
N LYS A 84 -17.81 11.47 5.80
CA LYS A 84 -19.04 10.68 5.89
C LYS A 84 -20.24 11.57 6.19
N ALA A 85 -20.12 12.51 7.13
CA ALA A 85 -21.17 13.47 7.46
C ALA A 85 -21.54 14.35 6.25
N SER A 86 -20.57 14.86 5.50
CA SER A 86 -20.84 15.66 4.29
C SER A 86 -21.57 14.87 3.20
N VAL A 87 -21.28 13.57 3.05
CA VAL A 87 -21.93 12.68 2.08
C VAL A 87 -23.33 12.26 2.55
N GLU A 88 -23.54 12.07 3.85
CA GLU A 88 -24.85 11.72 4.43
C GLU A 88 -25.79 12.92 4.49
N ALA A 89 -25.27 14.12 4.72
CA ALA A 89 -26.04 15.36 4.72
C ALA A 89 -26.61 15.69 3.33
N ASP A 90 -25.85 15.43 2.26
CA ASP A 90 -26.33 15.60 0.89
C ASP A 90 -25.68 14.57 -0.07
N PRO A 91 -26.37 13.45 -0.33
CA PRO A 91 -25.90 12.41 -1.25
C PRO A 91 -25.78 12.85 -2.72
N HIS A 92 -26.27 14.04 -3.08
CA HIS A 92 -26.19 14.59 -4.44
C HIS A 92 -24.96 15.46 -4.67
N LYS A 93 -24.20 15.80 -3.62
CA LYS A 93 -22.97 16.58 -3.75
C LYS A 93 -21.93 15.84 -4.59
N THR A 94 -21.30 16.57 -5.50
CA THR A 94 -20.18 16.00 -6.26
C THR A 94 -18.93 15.94 -5.40
N THR A 95 -18.02 15.04 -5.74
CA THR A 95 -16.70 14.97 -5.08
C THR A 95 -15.91 16.28 -5.22
N ARG A 96 -16.21 17.10 -6.23
CA ARG A 96 -15.60 18.42 -6.43
C ARG A 96 -16.19 19.48 -5.50
N ASP A 97 -17.46 19.38 -5.15
CA ASP A 97 -18.11 20.30 -4.22
C ASP A 97 -17.68 19.99 -2.79
N ILE A 98 -17.63 18.71 -2.42
CA ILE A 98 -17.07 18.25 -1.14
C ILE A 98 -15.59 18.64 -1.00
N ALA A 99 -14.82 18.55 -2.09
CA ALA A 99 -13.42 18.99 -2.11
C ALA A 99 -13.26 20.48 -1.82
N LYS A 100 -14.16 21.32 -2.35
CA LYS A 100 -14.17 22.76 -2.07
C LYS A 100 -14.59 23.05 -0.62
N GLU A 101 -15.62 22.37 -0.13
CA GLU A 101 -16.15 22.52 1.22
C GLU A 101 -15.11 22.13 2.29
N LEU A 102 -14.41 21.03 2.07
CA LEU A 102 -13.37 20.53 2.98
C LEU A 102 -11.99 21.15 2.70
N ASN A 103 -11.86 22.03 1.70
CA ASN A 103 -10.61 22.61 1.24
C ASN A 103 -9.49 21.58 0.99
N VAL A 104 -9.87 20.42 0.44
CA VAL A 104 -8.95 19.31 0.13
C VAL A 104 -8.97 19.02 -1.36
N HIS A 105 -7.83 18.66 -1.93
CA HIS A 105 -7.77 18.28 -3.34
C HIS A 105 -8.70 17.09 -3.66
N HIS A 106 -9.45 17.19 -4.77
CA HIS A 106 -10.49 16.22 -5.14
C HIS A 106 -10.01 14.75 -5.22
N THR A 107 -8.74 14.51 -5.55
CA THR A 107 -8.17 13.14 -5.60
C THR A 107 -8.06 12.51 -4.22
N THR A 108 -7.92 13.31 -3.16
CA THR A 108 -7.96 12.84 -1.77
C THR A 108 -9.37 12.41 -1.42
N ILE A 109 -10.40 13.21 -1.73
CA ILE A 109 -11.82 12.84 -1.51
C ILE A 109 -12.13 11.49 -2.19
N VAL A 110 -11.76 11.32 -3.46
CA VAL A 110 -11.97 10.06 -4.20
C VAL A 110 -11.27 8.87 -3.55
N ARG A 111 -10.06 9.06 -3.01
CA ARG A 111 -9.32 8.00 -2.32
C ARG A 111 -9.94 7.62 -0.97
N HIS A 112 -10.38 8.60 -0.19
CA HIS A 112 -11.03 8.37 1.10
C HIS A 112 -12.42 7.75 0.93
N LEU A 113 -13.21 8.15 -0.07
CA LEU A 113 -14.50 7.50 -0.38
C LEU A 113 -14.35 6.01 -0.71
N LYS A 114 -13.27 5.64 -1.42
CA LYS A 114 -12.93 4.23 -1.68
C LYS A 114 -12.61 3.46 -0.40
N GLN A 115 -11.92 4.08 0.56
CA GLN A 115 -11.60 3.47 1.86
C GLN A 115 -12.84 3.26 2.73
N ILE A 116 -13.79 4.19 2.69
CA ILE A 116 -15.09 4.10 3.42
C ILE A 116 -16.07 3.14 2.69
N GLY A 117 -15.67 2.52 1.58
CA GLY A 117 -16.49 1.58 0.82
C GLY A 117 -17.63 2.23 0.02
N LYS A 118 -17.64 3.57 -0.10
CA LYS A 118 -18.60 4.32 -0.91
C LYS A 118 -18.10 4.35 -2.36
N THR A 119 -18.41 3.30 -3.13
CA THR A 119 -18.08 3.21 -4.56
C THR A 119 -19.35 3.18 -5.41
N LYS A 120 -19.28 3.84 -6.58
CA LYS A 120 -20.35 3.90 -7.58
C LYS A 120 -20.44 2.55 -8.30
N LYS A 121 -21.53 1.80 -8.15
CA LYS A 121 -21.83 0.64 -9.00
C LYS A 121 -22.60 1.13 -10.23
N TYR A 122 -22.05 0.93 -11.42
CA TYR A 122 -22.78 1.15 -12.66
C TYR A 122 -23.69 -0.07 -12.90
N ALA A 123 -25.00 0.12 -12.85
CA ALA A 123 -25.94 -0.86 -13.37
C ALA A 123 -26.23 -0.51 -14.84
N THR A 124 -25.89 -1.45 -15.72
CA THR A 124 -26.09 -1.42 -17.16
C THR A 124 -27.58 -1.38 -17.51
N VAL A 125 -28.13 -0.22 -17.88
CA VAL A 125 -29.26 -0.18 -18.82
C VAL A 125 -29.36 1.15 -19.58
N SER A 126 -29.55 0.99 -20.88
CA SER A 126 -30.03 1.94 -21.88
C SER A 126 -29.02 2.91 -22.51
N PHE A 127 -28.51 2.43 -23.63
CA PHE A 127 -27.80 3.13 -24.69
C PHE A 127 -28.78 4.09 -25.42
N LEU A 128 -28.32 5.33 -25.68
CA LEU A 128 -28.90 6.40 -26.54
C LEU A 128 -30.09 7.18 -25.91
N LEU A 129 -30.04 8.49 -25.63
CA LEU A 129 -29.58 9.60 -26.47
C LEU A 129 -28.96 10.77 -25.67
N HIS A 130 -27.89 11.30 -26.27
CA HIS A 130 -27.19 12.58 -26.16
C HIS A 130 -27.48 13.64 -25.06
N HIS A 131 -26.37 14.10 -24.48
CA HIS A 131 -26.14 15.43 -23.90
C HIS A 131 -27.05 15.84 -22.74
N THR A 132 -26.59 15.59 -21.51
CA THR A 132 -26.53 16.58 -20.43
C THR A 132 -25.92 15.94 -19.19
N HIS A 133 -25.00 16.67 -18.56
CA HIS A 133 -24.65 16.64 -17.15
C HIS A 133 -24.81 15.31 -16.41
N ASN A 134 -23.67 14.64 -16.25
CA ASN A 134 -23.27 13.68 -15.23
C ASN A 134 -24.12 13.73 -13.92
N GLN A 135 -25.35 13.24 -13.95
CA GLN A 135 -26.19 13.04 -12.77
C GLN A 135 -25.73 11.74 -12.11
N VAL A 136 -25.26 11.85 -10.87
CA VAL A 136 -24.71 10.73 -10.12
C VAL A 136 -25.30 10.73 -8.73
N LEU A 137 -26.38 9.96 -8.58
CA LEU A 137 -27.02 9.64 -7.32
C LEU A 137 -26.15 8.61 -6.56
N VAL A 138 -25.59 8.98 -5.40
CA VAL A 138 -24.89 8.04 -4.52
C VAL A 138 -25.92 7.41 -3.57
N MET A 139 -26.48 6.26 -3.94
CA MET A 139 -27.35 5.51 -3.03
C MET A 139 -26.53 4.66 -2.06
N VAL A 140 -26.77 4.87 -0.76
CA VAL A 140 -26.25 4.07 0.36
C VAL A 140 -26.96 2.70 0.36
N LYS A 141 -26.20 1.60 0.45
CA LYS A 141 -26.76 0.24 0.58
C LYS A 141 -27.70 0.15 1.80
N PRO A 142 -28.92 -0.40 1.69
CA PRO A 142 -29.69 -0.80 2.85
C PRO A 142 -29.03 -2.02 3.51
N ASN A 143 -28.83 -1.92 4.83
CA ASN A 143 -28.36 -3.00 5.68
C ASN A 143 -29.50 -4.02 5.76
N ILE A 144 -29.33 -5.20 5.16
CA ILE A 144 -30.23 -6.33 5.41
C ILE A 144 -29.83 -6.86 6.79
N LEU A 145 -30.71 -6.66 7.77
CA LEU A 145 -30.70 -7.39 9.03
C LEU A 145 -31.17 -8.81 8.70
N GLU A 146 -30.29 -9.79 8.85
CA GLU A 146 -30.70 -11.19 9.00
C GLU A 146 -31.12 -11.39 10.47
N ASP A 147 -32.35 -11.84 10.67
CA ASP A 147 -32.77 -12.72 11.77
C ASP A 147 -33.13 -14.08 11.15
#